data_AF-A0A2A2K358-F1
#
_entry.id   AF-A0A2A2K358-F1
#
_cell.length_a   1.000
_cell.length_b   1.000
_cell.length_c   1.000
_cell.angle_alpha   90.00
_cell.angle_beta   90.00
_cell.angle_gamma   90.00
#
_symmetry.space_group_name_H-M   'P 1'
#
loop_
_entity.id
_entity.type
_entity.pdbx_description
1 polymer ?
#
loop_
_entity_poly.entity_id
_entity_poly.type
_entity_poly.pdbx_seq_one_letter_code
_entity_poly.pdbx_strand_id
1 'polypeptide(L)'
;MDGPAFTCPLPEGSGSQMIYRNKSQITFCKTESNDVCPIDYECIQALSPPYDENTPDGVCCPTRETSCAMPIADHKNDGGRLRRWGFNGHRCVAFSWNPERPSTANNFKTKLHCEYSCINDLGFL
;
A
#
# COMPACT_ATOMS: atom_id res chain seq x y z
N MET A 1 -24.44 6.03 6.31
CA MET A 1 -23.55 5.37 7.28
C MET A 1 -22.39 4.85 6.45
N ASP A 2 -21.36 5.67 6.30
CA ASP A 2 -20.20 5.29 5.49
C ASP A 2 -19.49 4.15 6.22
N GLY A 3 -19.46 2.99 5.57
CA GLY A 3 -18.75 1.83 6.08
C GLY A 3 -17.28 2.15 6.34
N PRO A 4 -16.58 1.25 7.04
CA PRO A 4 -15.19 1.44 7.38
C PRO A 4 -14.36 1.64 6.12
N ALA A 5 -13.47 2.63 6.14
CA ALA A 5 -12.66 2.95 4.99
C ALA A 5 -11.68 1.80 4.72
N PHE A 6 -11.94 1.02 3.67
CA PHE A 6 -10.95 0.13 3.10
C PHE A 6 -9.71 0.97 2.72
N THR A 7 -8.52 0.54 3.15
CA THR A 7 -7.27 1.24 2.87
C THR A 7 -6.13 0.24 2.81
N CYS A 8 -5.19 0.45 1.89
CA CYS A 8 -3.93 -0.25 1.95
C CYS A 8 -3.06 0.24 3.12
N PRO A 9 -2.13 -0.58 3.62
CA PRO A 9 -1.24 -0.19 4.72
C PRO A 9 -0.30 0.95 4.35
N LEU A 10 0.11 0.99 3.07
CA LEU A 10 1.02 2.00 2.53
C LEU A 10 0.35 2.83 1.44
N PRO A 11 0.67 4.13 1.34
CA PRO A 11 1.30 4.95 2.39
C PRO A 11 0.36 5.14 3.59
N GLU A 12 0.92 5.10 4.81
CA GLU A 12 0.16 5.46 6.01
C GLU A 12 -0.45 6.87 5.85
N GLY A 13 -1.78 6.97 5.99
CA GLY A 13 -2.54 8.21 5.83
C GLY A 13 -3.15 8.46 4.44
N SER A 14 -2.81 7.67 3.41
CA SER A 14 -3.47 7.75 2.09
C SER A 14 -3.44 6.44 1.30
N GLY A 15 -3.46 5.31 1.99
CA GLY A 15 -3.47 3.98 1.37
C GLY A 15 -4.71 3.70 0.51
N SER A 16 -5.78 4.50 0.60
CA SER A 16 -6.93 4.45 -0.32
C SER A 16 -6.56 4.75 -1.78
N GLN A 17 -5.46 5.49 -2.01
CA GLN A 17 -4.92 5.72 -3.35
C GLN A 17 -4.33 4.42 -3.93
N MET A 18 -3.83 3.51 -3.10
CA MET A 18 -3.12 2.30 -3.51
C MET A 18 -4.02 1.09 -3.76
N ILE A 19 -5.30 1.19 -3.43
CA ILE A 19 -6.28 0.13 -3.70
C ILE A 19 -6.33 -0.12 -5.21
N TYR A 20 -6.18 -1.40 -5.59
CA TYR A 20 -6.31 -1.82 -6.98
C TYR A 20 -7.71 -1.50 -7.51
N ARG A 21 -7.74 -0.94 -8.72
CA ARG A 21 -8.98 -0.60 -9.42
C ARG A 21 -8.98 -1.19 -10.81
N ASN A 22 -9.97 -2.03 -11.11
CA ASN A 22 -10.24 -2.50 -12.46
C ASN A 22 -11.27 -1.55 -13.11
N LYS A 23 -10.88 -0.86 -14.19
CA LYS A 23 -11.75 0.15 -14.86
C LYS A 23 -12.38 1.16 -13.87
N SER A 24 -11.58 1.66 -12.92
CA SER A 24 -11.97 2.58 -11.84
C SER A 24 -12.84 1.99 -10.72
N GLN A 25 -13.24 0.71 -10.81
CA GLN A 25 -13.96 0.02 -9.74
C GLN A 25 -12.98 -0.62 -8.76
N ILE A 26 -13.19 -0.40 -7.46
CA ILE A 26 -12.42 -1.07 -6.40
C ILE A 26 -12.58 -2.58 -6.53
N THR A 27 -11.46 -3.30 -6.51
CA THR A 27 -11.46 -4.76 -6.42
C THR A 27 -11.41 -5.18 -4.96
N PHE A 28 -12.54 -5.69 -4.49
CA PHE A 28 -12.63 -6.35 -3.21
C PHE A 28 -12.14 -7.79 -3.30
N CYS A 29 -11.68 -8.33 -2.19
CA CYS A 29 -11.21 -9.70 -2.06
C CYS A 29 -11.74 -10.30 -0.75
N LYS A 30 -11.60 -11.62 -0.63
CA LYS A 30 -11.92 -12.35 0.59
C LYS A 30 -10.70 -13.13 1.04
N THR A 31 -10.31 -12.94 2.30
CA THR A 31 -9.06 -13.45 2.86
C THR A 31 -9.06 -14.99 2.94
N GLU A 32 -10.24 -15.60 3.10
CA GLU A 32 -10.41 -17.05 3.27
C GLU A 32 -10.80 -17.80 1.97
N SER A 33 -11.01 -17.11 0.84
CA SER A 33 -11.34 -17.75 -0.44
C SER A 33 -10.15 -17.70 -1.42
N ASN A 34 -10.20 -18.51 -2.47
CA ASN A 34 -9.34 -18.38 -3.64
C ASN A 34 -9.66 -17.13 -4.48
N ASP A 35 -10.27 -16.06 -3.93
CA ASP A 35 -10.46 -14.81 -4.66
C ASP A 35 -9.11 -14.10 -4.80
N VAL A 36 -8.47 -14.35 -5.94
CA VAL A 36 -7.09 -13.96 -6.19
C VAL A 36 -7.07 -12.50 -6.63
N CYS A 37 -6.52 -11.63 -5.79
CA CYS A 37 -6.01 -10.34 -6.24
C CYS A 37 -5.09 -10.53 -7.44
N PRO A 38 -5.00 -9.57 -8.38
CA PRO A 38 -4.09 -9.69 -9.51
C PRO A 38 -2.66 -10.00 -9.07
N ILE A 39 -1.84 -10.53 -10.00
CA ILE A 39 -0.39 -10.64 -9.80
C ILE A 39 0.14 -9.28 -9.30
N ASP A 40 1.06 -9.31 -8.34
CA ASP A 40 1.66 -8.15 -7.66
C ASP A 40 0.77 -7.46 -6.62
N TYR A 41 -0.39 -8.04 -6.31
CA TYR A 41 -1.31 -7.59 -5.26
C TYR A 41 -1.67 -8.71 -4.28
N GLU A 42 -1.93 -8.34 -3.03
CA GLU A 42 -2.40 -9.21 -1.96
C GLU A 42 -3.70 -8.69 -1.34
N CYS A 43 -4.48 -9.61 -0.76
CA CYS A 43 -5.72 -9.24 -0.09
C CYS A 43 -5.42 -8.70 1.31
N ILE A 44 -5.76 -7.43 1.55
CA ILE A 44 -5.65 -6.82 2.87
C ILE A 44 -7.04 -6.71 3.49
N GLN A 45 -7.21 -7.45 4.58
CA GLN A 45 -8.45 -7.49 5.35
C GLN A 45 -8.76 -6.12 5.99
N ALA A 46 -10.01 -5.69 5.91
CA ALA A 46 -10.51 -4.54 6.64
C ALA A 46 -10.84 -4.91 8.09
N LEU A 47 -10.57 -3.99 9.02
CA LEU A 47 -10.67 -4.24 10.48
C LEU A 47 -12.11 -4.34 11.03
N SER A 48 -13.14 -4.57 10.20
CA SER A 48 -14.54 -4.36 10.62
C SER A 48 -15.37 -5.64 10.61
N PRO A 49 -16.06 -6.00 11.72
CA PRO A 49 -16.83 -7.25 11.85
C PRO A 49 -18.35 -7.08 11.68
N PRO A 50 -19.11 -8.18 11.47
CA PRO A 50 -18.79 -9.30 10.60
C PRO A 50 -19.39 -9.02 9.21
N TYR A 51 -18.52 -8.99 8.21
CA TYR A 51 -18.94 -9.22 6.84
C TYR A 51 -19.46 -10.67 6.79
N ASP A 52 -20.71 -10.84 6.37
CA ASP A 52 -21.30 -12.13 5.98
C ASP A 52 -20.25 -12.99 5.26
N GLU A 53 -20.26 -14.31 5.47
CA GLU A 53 -19.39 -15.25 4.76
C GLU A 53 -19.43 -15.05 3.23
N ASN A 54 -20.51 -14.47 2.70
CA ASN A 54 -20.70 -14.18 1.28
C ASN A 54 -20.28 -12.76 0.87
N THR A 55 -19.75 -11.94 1.79
CA THR A 55 -19.31 -10.57 1.51
C THR A 55 -17.79 -10.45 1.54
N PRO A 56 -17.21 -9.59 0.68
CA PRO A 56 -15.78 -9.35 0.71
C PRO A 56 -15.34 -8.74 2.05
N ASP A 57 -14.21 -9.22 2.58
CA ASP A 57 -13.64 -8.76 3.85
C ASP A 57 -12.37 -7.91 3.67
N GLY A 58 -11.93 -7.70 2.42
CA GLY A 58 -10.70 -6.96 2.13
C GLY A 58 -10.68 -6.27 0.77
N VAL A 59 -9.55 -5.62 0.49
CA VAL A 59 -9.23 -4.99 -0.79
C VAL A 59 -7.85 -5.41 -1.28
N CYS A 60 -7.66 -5.41 -2.59
CA CYS A 60 -6.38 -5.73 -3.19
C CYS A 60 -5.41 -4.55 -3.09
N CYS A 61 -4.28 -4.79 -2.44
CA CYS A 61 -3.21 -3.81 -2.22
C CYS A 61 -1.89 -4.32 -2.82
N PRO A 62 -0.99 -3.42 -3.25
CA PRO A 62 0.30 -3.84 -3.79
C PRO A 62 1.04 -4.69 -2.75
N THR A 63 1.65 -5.79 -3.18
CA THR A 63 2.50 -6.58 -2.28
C THR A 63 3.68 -5.73 -1.79
N ARG A 64 4.37 -6.25 -0.79
CA ARG A 64 5.63 -5.69 -0.32
C ARG A 64 6.64 -5.48 -1.46
N GLU A 65 6.86 -6.48 -2.31
CA GLU A 65 7.80 -6.46 -3.42
C GLU A 65 7.41 -5.38 -4.43
N THR A 66 6.12 -5.33 -4.79
CA THR A 66 5.55 -4.33 -5.69
C THR A 66 5.71 -2.92 -5.12
N SER A 67 5.42 -2.75 -3.83
CA SER A 67 5.57 -1.48 -3.13
C SER A 67 7.01 -0.98 -3.17
N CYS A 68 8.00 -1.86 -3.01
CA CYS A 68 9.41 -1.50 -3.07
C CYS A 68 9.91 -1.23 -4.50
N ALA A 69 9.28 -1.83 -5.52
CA ALA A 69 9.61 -1.62 -6.94
C ALA A 69 8.95 -0.38 -7.55
N MET A 70 7.86 0.13 -6.96
CA MET A 70 7.19 1.34 -7.43
C MET A 70 8.11 2.58 -7.36
N PRO A 71 7.93 3.59 -8.23
CA PRO A 71 8.69 4.84 -8.17
C PRO A 71 8.48 5.60 -6.85
N ILE A 72 9.49 6.33 -6.39
CA ILE A 72 9.34 7.28 -5.28
C ILE A 72 8.61 8.52 -5.80
N ALA A 73 7.42 8.78 -5.26
CA ALA A 73 6.63 9.97 -5.57
C ALA A 73 7.12 11.19 -4.75
N ASP A 74 8.23 11.80 -5.18
CA ASP A 74 8.79 13.00 -4.54
C ASP A 74 8.04 14.27 -4.98
N HIS A 75 7.38 14.91 -4.02
CA HIS A 75 6.57 16.12 -4.18
C HIS A 75 7.30 17.36 -3.67
N LYS A 76 8.64 17.38 -3.64
CA LYS A 76 9.45 18.54 -3.20
C LYS A 76 9.04 19.87 -3.83
N ASN A 77 8.69 19.87 -5.12
CA ASN A 77 8.26 21.06 -5.85
C ASN A 77 6.73 21.23 -5.92
N ASP A 78 5.97 20.38 -5.22
CA ASP A 78 4.51 20.30 -5.30
C ASP A 78 3.85 20.23 -3.91
N GLY A 79 4.32 21.10 -3.01
CA GLY A 79 3.77 21.25 -1.66
C GLY A 79 4.12 20.12 -0.69
N GLY A 80 5.13 19.29 -1.00
CA GLY A 80 5.61 18.23 -0.10
C GLY A 80 6.09 18.78 1.24
N ARG A 81 5.37 18.44 2.32
CA ARG A 81 5.64 18.90 3.70
C ARG A 81 6.01 17.77 4.65
N LEU A 82 5.71 16.52 4.29
CA LEU A 82 5.97 15.36 5.13
C LEU A 82 7.23 14.63 4.67
N ARG A 83 8.22 14.50 5.54
CA ARG A 83 9.39 13.66 5.24
C ARG A 83 8.99 12.20 5.30
N ARG A 84 9.21 11.47 4.21
CA ARG A 84 9.01 10.01 4.10
C ARG A 84 10.27 9.33 3.60
N TRP A 85 10.25 8.01 3.55
CA TRP A 85 11.33 7.17 3.06
C TRP A 85 10.82 6.27 1.93
N GLY A 86 11.63 6.06 0.90
CA GLY A 86 11.33 5.16 -0.20
C GLY A 86 12.59 4.44 -0.67
N PHE A 87 12.44 3.25 -1.24
CA PHE A 87 13.53 2.45 -1.75
C PHE A 87 13.87 2.83 -3.19
N ASN A 88 15.14 3.10 -3.47
CA ASN A 88 15.59 3.50 -4.81
C ASN A 88 16.26 2.35 -5.60
N GLY A 89 15.98 1.10 -5.24
CA GLY A 89 16.64 -0.09 -5.80
C GLY A 89 17.96 -0.47 -5.11
N HIS A 90 18.52 0.40 -4.27
CA HIS A 90 19.78 0.13 -3.56
C HIS A 90 19.68 0.42 -2.06
N ARG A 91 19.01 1.51 -1.68
CA ARG A 91 18.86 1.93 -0.29
C ARG A 91 17.59 2.73 -0.07
N CYS A 92 17.19 2.85 1.18
CA CYS A 92 16.10 3.74 1.57
C CYS A 92 16.58 5.19 1.65
N VAL A 93 15.94 6.06 0.87
CA VAL A 93 16.23 7.49 0.77
C VAL A 93 15.04 8.31 1.26
N ALA A 94 15.32 9.47 1.84
CA ALA A 94 14.27 10.39 2.28
C ALA A 94 13.75 11.23 1.11
N PHE A 95 12.46 11.53 1.09
CA PHE A 95 11.82 12.41 0.11
C PHE A 95 10.72 13.27 0.74
N SER A 96 10.28 14.31 0.02
CA SER A 96 9.21 15.21 0.45
C SER A 96 7.88 14.74 -0.09
N TRP A 97 6.94 14.42 0.79
CA TRP A 97 5.65 13.86 0.41
C TRP A 97 4.50 14.83 0.65
N ASN A 98 3.56 14.83 -0.28
CA ASN A 98 2.26 15.51 -0.21
C ASN A 98 1.14 14.46 -0.38
N PRO A 99 0.33 14.19 0.66
CA PRO A 99 -0.75 13.19 0.60
C PRO A 99 -1.90 13.57 -0.34
N GLU A 100 -2.01 14.83 -0.75
CA GLU A 100 -3.06 15.31 -1.67
C GLU A 100 -2.69 15.12 -3.15
N ARG A 101 -1.46 14.68 -3.43
CA ARG A 101 -0.96 14.41 -4.79
C ARG A 101 -0.89 12.90 -5.03
N PRO A 102 -1.00 12.45 -6.30
CA PRO A 102 -0.85 11.04 -6.65
C PRO A 102 0.45 10.47 -6.08
N SER A 103 0.33 9.44 -5.24
CA SER A 103 1.46 8.78 -4.58
C SER A 103 1.66 7.37 -5.12
N THR A 104 2.67 6.69 -4.59
CA THR A 104 2.86 5.24 -4.71
C THR A 104 2.94 4.60 -3.32
N ALA A 105 2.95 3.26 -3.27
CA ALA A 105 3.14 2.50 -2.03
C ALA A 105 4.61 2.49 -1.57
N ASN A 106 5.55 2.96 -2.40
CA ASN A 106 6.95 3.17 -2.04
C ASN A 106 7.13 4.40 -1.12
N ASN A 107 6.52 4.34 0.06
CA ASN A 107 6.36 5.48 0.93
C ASN A 107 6.16 5.04 2.39
N PHE A 108 7.27 5.06 3.12
CA PHE A 108 7.38 4.60 4.50
C PHE A 108 7.57 5.79 5.44
N LYS A 109 6.95 5.70 6.62
CA LYS A 109 7.07 6.74 7.67
C LYS A 109 8.48 6.82 8.27
N THR A 110 9.17 5.69 8.39
CA THR A 110 10.51 5.61 8.99
C THR A 110 11.49 4.91 8.05
N LYS A 111 12.78 5.25 8.19
CA LYS A 111 13.86 4.58 7.46
C LYS A 111 13.89 3.09 7.76
N LEU A 112 13.78 2.73 9.05
CA LEU A 112 13.79 1.34 9.50
C LEU A 112 12.68 0.51 8.87
N HIS A 113 11.46 1.04 8.76
CA HIS A 113 10.37 0.34 8.10
C HIS A 113 10.67 0.11 6.61
N CYS A 114 11.17 1.14 5.90
CA CYS A 114 11.59 0.97 4.51
C CYS A 114 12.69 -0.10 4.35
N GLU A 115 13.72 -0.09 5.20
CA GLU A 115 14.83 -1.05 5.11
C GLU A 115 14.35 -2.47 5.43
N TYR A 116 13.53 -2.63 6.47
CA TYR A 116 12.90 -3.91 6.80
C TYR A 116 12.03 -4.42 5.66
N SER A 117 11.28 -3.53 4.99
CA SER A 117 10.39 -3.89 3.89
C SER A 117 11.09 -4.07 2.54
N CYS A 118 12.22 -3.44 2.26
CA CYS A 118 12.77 -3.47 0.89
C CYS A 118 14.18 -4.04 0.78
N ILE A 119 14.88 -4.26 1.90
CA ILE A 119 16.28 -4.73 1.91
C ILE A 119 16.39 -6.05 2.65
N ASN A 120 15.65 -6.21 3.75
CA ASN A 120 15.60 -7.48 4.46
C ASN A 120 14.69 -8.46 3.71
N ASP A 121 15.21 -9.08 2.66
CA ASP A 121 14.74 -10.41 2.29
C ASP A 121 15.04 -11.33 3.49
N LEU A 122 14.04 -11.53 4.36
CA LEU A 122 13.95 -12.79 5.11
C LEU A 122 13.58 -13.89 4.11
N GLY A 123 14.45 -14.09 3.12
CA GLY A 123 14.55 -15.34 2.40
C GLY A 123 14.99 -16.37 3.42
N PHE A 124 14.05 -17.22 3.81
CA PHE A 124 14.23 -18.54 4.42
C PHE A 124 15.69 -18.97 4.60
N LEU A 125 16.13 -19.03 5.87
CA LEU A 125 17.06 -20.06 6.33
C LEU A 125 16.29 -21.37 6.51
#